data_AF-A0A756UQS4-F1
#
_entry.id   AF-A0A756UQS4-F1
#
_cell.length_a   1.000
_cell.length_b   1.000
_cell.length_c   1.000
_cell.angle_alpha   90.00
_cell.angle_beta   90.00
_cell.angle_gamma   90.00
#
_symmetry.space_group_name_H-M   'P 1'
#
loop_
_entity.id
_entity.type
_entity.pdbx_description
1 polymer ?
#
loop_
_entity_poly.entity_id
_entity_poly.type
_entity_poly.pdbx_seq_one_letter_code
_entity_poly.pdbx_strand_id
1 'polypeptide(L)'
;MDFAVIFFWSFACVVIFLCLKSSINNQEKMQSLLFIFLLLTGGYLSSHIFNTGSGKWLFITIAITFLLNTALIFLFIFTKAYFFSQHVNKMREKAKQTNSLDFINCLIKLHKKYPVYVLYAPSENTVEICYNIFNVNPVIGKKLYLKTLSNRHIRFTVKNIILLPALNDDFICTLESFYNNSDETKDIIDNYIRKIQGNQELPWLINNAVPTDTKEK
;
A
#
# COMPACT_ATOMS: atom_id res chain seq x y z
N MET A 1 -21.12 -7.60 45.20
CA MET A 1 -20.53 -7.53 43.84
C MET A 1 -20.31 -6.07 43.54
N ASP A 2 -19.05 -5.64 43.39
CA ASP A 2 -18.72 -4.21 43.29
C ASP A 2 -19.38 -3.56 42.07
N PHE A 3 -19.95 -2.37 42.27
CA PHE A 3 -20.65 -1.59 41.24
C PHE A 3 -19.81 -1.42 39.96
N ALA A 4 -18.49 -1.30 40.12
CA ALA A 4 -17.56 -1.15 39.01
C ALA A 4 -17.32 -2.46 38.23
N VAL A 5 -17.48 -3.65 38.83
CA VAL A 5 -17.52 -4.93 38.10
C VAL A 5 -18.79 -5.00 37.25
N ILE A 6 -19.94 -4.63 37.83
CA ILE A 6 -21.23 -4.61 37.13
C ILE A 6 -21.18 -3.62 35.96
N PHE A 7 -20.64 -2.42 36.20
CA PHE A 7 -20.47 -1.41 35.17
C PHE A 7 -19.55 -1.89 34.04
N PHE A 8 -18.42 -2.54 34.36
CA PHE A 8 -17.52 -3.09 33.34
C PHE A 8 -18.21 -4.11 32.47
N TRP A 9 -18.84 -5.12 33.06
CA TRP A 9 -19.48 -6.19 32.29
C TRP A 9 -20.68 -5.66 31.51
N SER A 10 -21.42 -4.69 32.05
CA SER A 10 -22.51 -4.02 31.33
C SER A 10 -21.98 -3.21 30.15
N PHE A 11 -20.91 -2.43 30.34
CA PHE A 11 -20.26 -1.67 29.28
C PHE A 11 -19.62 -2.58 28.21
N ALA A 12 -18.92 -3.63 28.64
CA ALA A 12 -18.35 -4.64 27.76
C ALA A 12 -19.45 -5.35 26.96
N CYS A 13 -20.58 -5.71 27.57
CA CYS A 13 -21.74 -6.26 26.87
C CYS A 13 -22.30 -5.28 25.84
N VAL A 14 -22.39 -3.98 26.13
CA VAL A 14 -22.83 -2.95 25.17
C VAL A 14 -21.83 -2.82 24.02
N VAL A 15 -20.52 -2.77 24.30
CA VAL A 15 -19.46 -2.70 23.28
C VAL A 15 -19.48 -3.96 22.41
N ILE A 16 -19.57 -5.15 23.01
CA ILE A 16 -19.69 -6.43 22.30
C ILE A 16 -20.94 -6.43 21.43
N PHE A 17 -22.09 -5.99 21.95
CA PHE A 17 -23.33 -5.90 21.19
C PHE A 17 -23.22 -4.94 20.00
N LEU A 18 -22.64 -3.76 20.19
CA LEU A 18 -22.40 -2.78 19.12
C LEU A 18 -21.42 -3.32 18.07
N CYS A 19 -20.35 -4.00 18.48
CA CYS A 19 -19.39 -4.66 17.60
C CYS A 19 -20.00 -5.84 16.82
N LEU A 20 -20.86 -6.63 17.46
CA LEU A 20 -21.60 -7.72 16.81
C LEU A 20 -22.65 -7.17 15.82
N LYS A 21 -23.33 -6.06 16.17
CA LYS A 21 -24.25 -5.38 15.26
C LYS A 21 -23.52 -4.78 14.06
N SER A 22 -22.37 -4.15 14.26
CA SER A 22 -21.50 -3.65 13.18
C SER A 22 -20.98 -4.79 12.30
N SER A 23 -20.67 -5.95 12.89
CA SER A 23 -20.24 -7.15 12.16
C SER A 23 -21.26 -7.68 11.15
N ILE A 24 -22.55 -7.37 11.30
CA ILE A 24 -23.58 -7.79 10.34
C ILE A 24 -23.36 -7.09 8.97
N ASN A 25 -22.70 -5.93 8.93
CA ASN A 25 -22.40 -5.19 7.71
C ASN A 25 -21.07 -5.56 7.01
N ASN A 26 -20.49 -6.72 7.35
CA ASN A 26 -19.42 -7.46 6.67
C ASN A 26 -18.03 -6.80 6.48
N GLN A 27 -17.90 -5.48 6.27
CA GLN A 27 -16.59 -4.85 6.02
C GLN A 27 -15.72 -4.71 7.29
N GLU A 28 -16.31 -4.59 8.48
CA GLU A 28 -15.60 -4.34 9.74
C GLU A 28 -15.70 -5.50 10.75
N LYS A 29 -16.27 -6.63 10.33
CA LYS A 29 -16.54 -7.79 11.20
C LYS A 29 -15.29 -8.30 11.91
N MET A 30 -14.20 -8.46 11.16
CA MET A 30 -12.94 -8.98 11.71
C MET A 30 -12.26 -7.99 12.64
N GLN A 31 -12.35 -6.68 12.36
CA GLN A 31 -11.81 -5.64 13.25
C GLN A 31 -12.60 -5.56 14.57
N SER A 32 -13.92 -5.67 14.48
CA SER A 32 -14.80 -5.69 15.65
C SER A 32 -14.53 -6.90 16.56
N LEU A 33 -14.38 -8.10 15.99
CA LEU A 33 -14.03 -9.31 16.74
C LEU A 33 -12.63 -9.22 17.36
N LEU A 34 -11.66 -8.68 16.63
CA LEU A 34 -10.30 -8.44 17.13
C LEU A 34 -10.33 -7.49 18.32
N PHE A 35 -11.09 -6.39 18.24
CA PHE A 35 -11.21 -5.43 19.33
C PHE A 35 -11.81 -6.05 20.59
N ILE A 36 -12.88 -6.85 20.45
CA ILE A 36 -13.47 -7.61 21.59
C ILE A 36 -12.42 -8.53 22.22
N PHE A 37 -11.67 -9.28 21.40
CA PHE A 37 -10.61 -10.16 21.88
C PHE A 37 -9.55 -9.37 22.67
N LEU A 38 -9.11 -8.23 22.15
CA LEU A 38 -8.13 -7.36 22.82
C LEU A 38 -8.68 -6.73 24.11
N LEU A 39 -9.99 -6.46 24.18
CA LEU A 39 -10.64 -5.99 25.40
C LEU A 39 -10.61 -7.07 26.49
N LEU A 40 -10.93 -8.31 26.13
CA LEU A 40 -10.86 -9.44 27.05
C LEU A 40 -9.42 -9.72 27.50
N THR A 41 -8.46 -9.68 26.58
CA THR A 41 -7.03 -9.82 26.92
C THR A 41 -6.54 -8.69 27.82
N GLY A 42 -6.92 -7.44 27.54
CA GLY A 42 -6.59 -6.29 28.39
C GLY A 42 -7.19 -6.42 29.80
N GLY A 43 -8.43 -6.89 29.90
CA GLY A 43 -9.08 -7.16 31.19
C GLY A 43 -8.37 -8.26 31.97
N TYR A 44 -8.03 -9.37 31.31
CA TYR A 44 -7.28 -10.47 31.91
C TYR A 44 -5.90 -10.03 32.42
N LEU A 45 -5.13 -9.29 31.61
CA LEU A 45 -3.82 -8.76 32.00
C LEU A 45 -3.91 -7.79 33.17
N SER A 46 -4.93 -6.93 33.17
CA SER A 46 -5.14 -5.96 34.26
C SER A 46 -5.46 -6.64 35.59
N SER A 47 -6.15 -7.78 35.56
CA SER A 47 -6.51 -8.57 36.76
C SER A 47 -5.31 -9.18 37.47
N HIS A 48 -4.15 -9.31 36.80
CA HIS A 48 -2.90 -9.77 37.44
C HIS A 48 -2.22 -8.67 38.27
N ILE A 49 -2.55 -7.40 38.02
CA ILE A 49 -1.88 -6.25 38.62
C ILE A 49 -2.81 -5.52 39.61
N PHE A 50 -4.10 -5.45 39.30
CA PHE A 50 -5.09 -4.72 40.09
C PHE A 50 -6.28 -5.60 40.41
N ASN A 51 -6.89 -5.37 41.59
CA ASN A 51 -8.13 -6.02 41.97
C ASN A 51 -9.21 -5.78 40.93
N THR A 52 -9.80 -6.87 40.45
CA THR A 52 -10.88 -6.89 39.47
C THR A 52 -12.01 -5.97 39.91
N GLY A 53 -12.45 -5.09 39.02
CA GLY A 53 -13.51 -4.14 39.32
C GLY A 53 -13.10 -2.90 40.08
N SER A 54 -11.83 -2.72 40.45
CA SER A 54 -11.38 -1.42 40.93
C SER A 54 -11.36 -0.39 39.79
N GLY A 55 -11.52 0.90 40.10
CA GLY A 55 -11.41 1.97 39.09
C GLY A 55 -10.05 1.98 38.38
N LYS A 56 -8.98 1.59 39.09
CA LYS A 56 -7.63 1.42 38.52
C LYS A 56 -7.58 0.28 37.51
N TRP A 57 -8.19 -0.85 37.83
CA TRP A 57 -8.29 -2.01 36.92
C TRP A 57 -9.02 -1.65 35.63
N LEU A 58 -10.12 -0.90 35.72
CA LEU A 58 -10.88 -0.40 34.57
C LEU A 58 -10.03 0.47 33.64
N PHE A 59 -9.37 1.48 34.21
CA PHE A 59 -8.55 2.42 33.44
C PHE A 59 -7.40 1.72 32.71
N ILE A 60 -6.72 0.81 33.42
CA ILE A 60 -5.58 0.06 32.86
C ILE A 60 -6.05 -0.93 31.79
N THR A 61 -7.21 -1.57 31.96
CA THR A 61 -7.81 -2.44 30.94
C THR A 61 -7.98 -1.70 29.62
N ILE A 62 -8.62 -0.52 29.68
CA ILE A 62 -8.83 0.32 28.50
C ILE A 62 -7.49 0.73 27.88
N ALA A 63 -6.54 1.21 28.69
CA ALA A 63 -5.23 1.64 28.21
C ALA A 63 -4.46 0.51 27.49
N ILE A 64 -4.41 -0.69 28.08
CA ILE A 64 -3.76 -1.86 27.49
C ILE A 64 -4.44 -2.26 26.17
N THR A 65 -5.77 -2.30 26.13
CA THR A 65 -6.52 -2.64 24.91
C THR A 65 -6.21 -1.67 23.77
N PHE A 66 -6.17 -0.37 24.02
CA PHE A 66 -5.81 0.63 23.00
C PHE A 66 -4.35 0.52 22.55
N LEU A 67 -3.42 0.28 23.48
CA LEU A 67 -2.00 0.07 23.16
C LEU A 67 -1.81 -1.17 22.29
N LEU A 68 -2.41 -2.30 22.65
CA LEU A 68 -2.34 -3.54 21.87
C LEU A 68 -2.96 -3.37 20.48
N ASN A 69 -4.11 -2.73 20.38
CA ASN A 69 -4.77 -2.47 19.09
C ASN A 69 -3.88 -1.62 18.18
N THR A 70 -3.31 -0.55 18.73
CA THR A 70 -2.38 0.34 18.00
C THR A 70 -1.15 -0.42 17.54
N ALA A 71 -0.53 -1.23 18.41
CA ALA A 71 0.62 -2.05 18.07
C ALA A 71 0.32 -3.05 16.94
N LEU A 72 -0.85 -3.69 16.97
CA LEU A 72 -1.29 -4.61 15.91
C LEU A 72 -1.54 -3.90 14.58
N ILE A 73 -2.13 -2.71 14.58
CA ILE A 73 -2.29 -1.90 13.36
C ILE A 73 -0.93 -1.56 12.77
N PHE A 74 0.01 -1.09 13.58
CA PHE A 74 1.37 -0.83 13.12
C PHE A 74 2.03 -2.09 12.56
N LEU A 75 1.99 -3.20 13.30
CA LEU A 75 2.53 -4.48 12.85
C LEU A 75 1.93 -4.89 11.51
N PHE A 76 0.61 -4.78 11.34
CA PHE A 76 -0.08 -5.10 10.09
C PHE A 76 0.40 -4.23 8.93
N ILE A 77 0.50 -2.91 9.13
CA ILE A 77 0.98 -1.97 8.11
C ILE A 77 2.43 -2.30 7.72
N PHE A 78 3.32 -2.51 8.70
CA PHE A 78 4.72 -2.86 8.45
C PHE A 78 4.85 -4.20 7.72
N THR A 79 4.10 -5.21 8.15
CA THR A 79 4.13 -6.55 7.54
C THR A 79 3.64 -6.48 6.09
N LYS A 80 2.54 -5.76 5.83
CA LYS A 80 2.02 -5.53 4.48
C LYS A 80 3.04 -4.80 3.60
N ALA A 81 3.64 -3.72 4.10
CA ALA A 81 4.66 -2.97 3.38
C ALA A 81 5.90 -3.83 3.07
N TYR A 82 6.33 -4.68 4.02
CA TYR A 82 7.44 -5.59 3.84
C TYR A 82 7.18 -6.64 2.75
N PHE A 83 6.07 -7.37 2.84
CA PHE A 83 5.71 -8.36 1.81
C PHE A 83 5.53 -7.73 0.43
N PHE A 84 4.97 -6.52 0.38
CA PHE A 84 4.84 -5.77 -0.86
C PHE A 84 6.21 -5.37 -1.44
N SER A 85 7.10 -4.86 -0.60
CA SER A 85 8.47 -4.53 -0.99
C SER A 85 9.20 -5.76 -1.56
N GLN A 86 9.05 -6.92 -0.92
CA GLN A 86 9.58 -8.18 -1.44
C GLN A 86 8.94 -8.58 -2.77
N HIS A 87 7.62 -8.39 -2.93
CA HIS A 87 6.93 -8.67 -4.18
C HIS A 87 7.51 -7.84 -5.34
N VAL A 88 7.68 -6.53 -5.15
CA VAL A 88 8.29 -5.66 -6.18
C VAL A 88 9.72 -6.12 -6.52
N ASN A 89 10.51 -6.48 -5.53
CA ASN A 89 11.87 -7.00 -5.77
C ASN A 89 11.85 -8.30 -6.58
N LYS A 90 10.95 -9.24 -6.25
CA LYS A 90 10.75 -10.48 -7.03
C LYS A 90 10.32 -10.19 -8.46
N MET A 91 9.44 -9.21 -8.67
CA MET A 91 9.00 -8.82 -10.02
C MET A 91 10.12 -8.17 -10.82
N ARG A 92 11.00 -7.38 -10.19
CA ARG A 92 12.20 -6.84 -10.82
C ARG A 92 13.15 -7.95 -11.28
N GLU A 93 13.41 -8.94 -10.43
CA GLU A 93 14.24 -10.10 -10.83
C GLU A 93 13.58 -10.93 -11.92
N LYS A 94 12.26 -11.12 -11.87
CA LYS A 94 11.50 -11.78 -12.94
C LYS A 94 11.59 -11.02 -14.26
N ALA A 95 11.61 -9.68 -14.24
CA ALA A 95 11.77 -8.86 -15.43
C ALA A 95 13.08 -9.17 -16.16
N LYS A 96 14.17 -9.41 -15.41
CA LYS A 96 15.50 -9.75 -15.97
C LYS A 96 15.57 -11.12 -16.64
N GLN A 97 14.69 -12.05 -16.25
CA GLN A 97 14.74 -13.46 -16.67
C GLN A 97 13.68 -13.81 -17.73
N THR A 98 12.76 -12.89 -18.02
CA THR A 98 11.60 -13.15 -18.88
C THR A 98 11.64 -12.22 -20.09
N ASN A 99 11.06 -12.65 -21.23
CA ASN A 99 10.79 -11.75 -22.35
C ASN A 99 9.94 -10.55 -21.91
N SER A 100 10.17 -9.36 -22.48
CA SER A 100 9.47 -8.13 -22.09
C SER A 100 7.95 -8.25 -22.24
N LEU A 101 7.48 -8.83 -23.35
CA LEU A 101 6.06 -8.98 -23.64
C LEU A 101 5.36 -9.90 -22.64
N ASP A 102 5.98 -11.05 -22.34
CA ASP A 102 5.46 -12.00 -21.35
C ASP A 102 5.45 -11.39 -19.95
N PHE A 103 6.46 -10.59 -19.62
CA PHE A 103 6.54 -9.89 -18.35
C PHE A 103 5.42 -8.83 -18.22
N ILE A 104 5.19 -8.01 -19.24
CA ILE A 104 4.11 -7.00 -19.26
C ILE A 104 2.75 -7.68 -19.15
N ASN A 105 2.50 -8.74 -19.91
CA ASN A 105 1.28 -9.53 -19.82
C ASN A 105 1.07 -10.13 -18.41
N CYS A 106 2.16 -10.57 -17.76
CA CYS A 106 2.10 -11.03 -16.39
C CYS A 106 1.71 -9.90 -15.41
N LEU A 107 2.25 -8.69 -15.59
CA LEU A 107 1.93 -7.52 -14.77
C LEU A 107 0.47 -7.09 -14.92
N ILE A 108 -0.04 -7.04 -16.16
CA ILE A 108 -1.44 -6.70 -16.45
C ILE A 108 -2.38 -7.68 -15.73
N LYS A 109 -2.11 -8.99 -15.83
CA LYS A 109 -2.90 -10.03 -15.13
C LYS A 109 -2.86 -9.87 -13.60
N LEU A 110 -1.74 -9.43 -13.05
CA LEU A 110 -1.56 -9.24 -11.61
C LEU A 110 -2.22 -7.98 -11.05
N HIS A 111 -2.67 -7.04 -11.89
CA HIS A 111 -3.24 -5.76 -11.48
C HIS A 111 -4.37 -5.91 -10.43
N LYS A 112 -5.23 -6.94 -10.56
CA LYS A 112 -6.32 -7.20 -9.60
C LYS A 112 -5.83 -7.50 -8.18
N LYS A 113 -4.66 -8.11 -8.04
CA LYS A 113 -4.08 -8.49 -6.74
C LYS A 113 -3.09 -7.46 -6.22
N TYR A 114 -2.30 -6.89 -7.12
CA TYR A 114 -1.32 -5.85 -6.83
C TYR A 114 -1.51 -4.73 -7.87
N PRO A 115 -2.15 -3.61 -7.53
CA PRO A 115 -2.40 -2.55 -8.49
C PRO A 115 -1.10 -2.02 -9.09
N VAL A 116 -0.94 -2.30 -10.37
CA VAL A 116 0.18 -1.85 -11.20
C VAL A 116 -0.26 -0.64 -12.00
N TYR A 117 0.49 0.45 -11.84
CA TYR A 117 0.27 1.72 -12.52
C TYR A 117 1.49 2.11 -13.33
N VAL A 118 1.30 3.00 -14.28
CA VAL A 118 2.35 3.72 -14.96
C VAL A 118 2.28 5.17 -14.50
N LEU A 119 3.40 5.66 -13.97
CA LEU A 119 3.64 7.06 -13.73
C LEU A 119 4.36 7.61 -14.96
N TYR A 120 3.69 8.47 -15.71
CA TYR A 120 4.26 9.13 -16.88
C TYR A 120 4.35 10.62 -16.59
N ALA A 121 5.57 11.15 -16.60
CA ALA A 121 5.85 12.56 -16.38
C ALA A 121 6.73 13.07 -17.52
N PRO A 122 6.11 13.47 -18.66
CA PRO A 122 6.84 13.95 -19.83
C PRO A 122 7.60 15.24 -19.52
N SER A 123 7.10 16.07 -18.60
CA SER A 123 7.76 17.28 -18.11
C SER A 123 9.13 17.00 -17.48
N GLU A 124 9.31 15.82 -16.87
CA GLU A 124 10.56 15.36 -16.29
C GLU A 124 11.29 14.35 -17.20
N ASN A 125 10.76 14.07 -18.40
CA ASN A 125 11.26 13.03 -19.32
C ASN A 125 11.34 11.64 -18.63
N THR A 126 10.36 11.30 -17.78
CA THR A 126 10.35 10.04 -17.02
C THR A 126 9.12 9.18 -17.23
N VAL A 127 9.32 7.86 -17.18
CA VAL A 127 8.29 6.84 -17.13
C VAL A 127 8.67 5.78 -16.10
N GLU A 128 7.72 5.43 -15.22
CA GLU A 128 7.94 4.36 -14.25
C GLU A 128 6.71 3.46 -14.07
N ILE A 129 6.93 2.15 -14.20
CA ILE A 129 5.97 1.16 -13.72
C ILE A 129 6.06 1.13 -12.20
N CYS A 130 4.94 1.37 -11.55
CA CYS A 130 4.86 1.53 -10.12
C CYS A 130 3.73 0.72 -9.50
N TYR A 131 3.94 0.38 -8.24
CA TYR A 131 3.03 -0.42 -7.44
C TYR A 131 2.54 0.41 -6.25
N ASN A 132 1.24 0.34 -6.00
CA ASN A 132 0.63 1.04 -4.87
C ASN A 132 0.73 0.21 -3.57
N ILE A 133 1.66 0.61 -2.69
CA ILE A 133 2.03 -0.12 -1.47
C ILE A 133 0.83 -0.35 -0.55
N PHE A 134 -0.09 0.60 -0.52
CA PHE A 134 -1.23 0.58 0.38
C PHE A 134 -2.49 -0.05 -0.24
N ASN A 135 -2.45 -0.41 -1.52
CA ASN A 135 -3.62 -0.90 -2.27
C ASN A 135 -4.80 0.09 -2.22
N VAL A 136 -4.51 1.38 -2.27
CA VAL A 136 -5.51 2.44 -2.22
C VAL A 136 -5.72 2.97 -3.64
N ASN A 137 -6.95 3.03 -4.13
CA ASN A 137 -7.18 3.58 -5.46
C ASN A 137 -6.66 5.04 -5.57
N PRO A 138 -6.05 5.44 -6.69
CA PRO A 138 -5.71 6.83 -6.96
C PRO A 138 -6.94 7.72 -6.78
N VAL A 139 -6.78 8.83 -6.05
CA VAL A 139 -7.81 9.86 -5.88
C VAL A 139 -7.16 11.20 -6.20
N ILE A 140 -7.81 11.99 -7.05
CA ILE A 140 -7.34 13.33 -7.45
C ILE A 140 -7.09 14.19 -6.20
N GLY A 141 -5.98 14.91 -6.20
CA GLY A 141 -5.54 15.77 -5.09
C GLY A 141 -4.95 15.02 -3.89
N LYS A 142 -5.04 13.68 -3.84
CA LYS A 142 -4.40 12.88 -2.79
C LYS A 142 -3.00 12.45 -3.20
N LYS A 143 -2.15 12.29 -2.18
CA LYS A 143 -0.79 11.80 -2.34
C LYS A 143 -0.78 10.28 -2.35
N LEU A 144 -0.10 9.71 -3.33
CA LEU A 144 0.19 8.29 -3.45
C LEU A 144 1.63 8.00 -3.07
N TYR A 145 1.82 6.89 -2.37
CA TYR A 145 3.12 6.35 -2.02
C TYR A 145 3.35 5.10 -2.85
N LEU A 146 4.29 5.22 -3.79
CA LEU A 146 4.50 4.25 -4.84
C LEU A 146 5.90 3.64 -4.66
N LYS A 147 5.99 2.33 -4.83
CA LYS A 147 7.28 1.66 -5.03
C LYS A 147 7.39 1.27 -6.50
N THR A 148 8.47 1.66 -7.14
CA THR A 148 8.62 1.47 -8.58
C THR A 148 9.42 0.22 -8.90
N LEU A 149 9.29 -0.29 -10.13
CA LEU A 149 10.02 -1.46 -10.59
C LEU A 149 11.54 -1.22 -10.67
N SER A 150 11.95 0.05 -10.82
CA SER A 150 13.35 0.51 -10.69
C SER A 150 13.83 0.54 -9.22
N ASN A 151 12.99 0.13 -8.26
CA ASN A 151 13.22 0.12 -6.81
C ASN A 151 13.33 1.50 -6.16
N ARG A 152 12.67 2.51 -6.73
CA ARG A 152 12.53 3.83 -6.10
C ARG A 152 11.26 3.93 -5.26
N HIS A 153 11.29 4.80 -4.27
CA HIS A 153 10.10 5.24 -3.55
C HIS A 153 9.70 6.62 -4.06
N ILE A 154 8.50 6.72 -4.63
CA ILE A 154 8.00 7.96 -5.21
C ILE A 154 6.75 8.41 -4.46
N ARG A 155 6.72 9.70 -4.16
CA ARG A 155 5.53 10.39 -3.65
C ARG A 155 4.93 11.21 -4.78
N PHE A 156 3.78 10.79 -5.29
CA PHE A 156 3.12 11.45 -6.40
C PHE A 156 1.80 12.06 -5.95
N THR A 157 1.52 13.30 -6.35
CA THR A 157 0.20 13.90 -6.14
C THR A 157 -0.59 13.72 -7.40
N VAL A 158 -1.73 13.03 -7.31
CA VAL A 158 -2.57 12.74 -8.47
C VAL A 158 -3.20 14.05 -8.95
N LYS A 159 -2.64 14.63 -10.02
CA LYS A 159 -3.20 15.82 -10.67
C LYS A 159 -4.41 15.44 -11.52
N ASN A 160 -4.25 14.40 -12.36
CA ASN A 160 -5.28 13.86 -13.22
C ASN A 160 -5.29 12.32 -13.15
N ILE A 161 -6.49 11.73 -13.22
CA ILE A 161 -6.70 10.30 -13.47
C ILE A 161 -7.34 10.21 -14.84
N ILE A 162 -6.55 9.90 -15.86
CA ILE A 162 -7.02 9.95 -17.25
C ILE A 162 -7.25 8.53 -17.75
N LEU A 163 -8.44 8.27 -18.31
CA LEU A 163 -8.80 7.00 -18.95
C LEU A 163 -8.14 6.84 -20.34
N LEU A 164 -7.90 7.95 -21.05
CA LEU A 164 -7.15 8.01 -22.31
C LEU A 164 -5.99 9.02 -22.16
N PRO A 165 -4.75 8.56 -22.01
CA PRO A 165 -3.63 9.43 -21.70
C PRO A 165 -3.33 10.41 -22.85
N ALA A 166 -3.44 11.71 -22.56
CA ALA A 166 -2.82 12.75 -23.38
C ALA A 166 -1.35 12.84 -22.96
N LEU A 167 -0.42 12.53 -23.87
CA LEU A 167 1.03 12.42 -23.60
C LEU A 167 1.73 13.75 -23.23
N ASN A 168 0.97 14.82 -22.98
CA ASN A 168 1.50 16.15 -22.73
C ASN A 168 1.53 16.52 -21.24
N ASP A 169 0.80 15.80 -20.39
CA ASP A 169 0.67 16.10 -18.96
C ASP A 169 1.24 14.98 -18.08
N ASP A 170 1.61 15.32 -16.84
CA ASP A 170 1.95 14.31 -15.83
C ASP A 170 0.69 13.59 -15.34
N PHE A 171 0.64 12.27 -15.46
CA PHE A 171 -0.48 11.49 -14.98
C PHE A 171 -0.08 10.12 -14.45
N ILE A 172 -1.04 9.49 -13.78
CA ILE A 172 -0.96 8.09 -13.38
C ILE A 172 -2.17 7.33 -13.96
N CYS A 173 -1.91 6.20 -14.62
CA CYS A 173 -2.96 5.33 -15.15
C CYS A 173 -2.56 3.85 -14.96
N THR A 174 -3.47 2.92 -15.26
CA THR A 174 -3.15 1.50 -15.18
C THR A 174 -2.15 1.12 -16.28
N LEU A 175 -1.31 0.11 -16.03
CA LEU A 175 -0.37 -0.39 -17.04
C LEU A 175 -1.10 -0.84 -18.31
N GLU A 176 -2.26 -1.49 -18.15
CA GLU A 176 -3.08 -1.95 -19.27
C GLU A 176 -3.56 -0.78 -20.15
N SER A 177 -4.10 0.28 -19.53
CA SER A 177 -4.58 1.45 -20.27
C SER A 177 -3.43 2.19 -20.96
N PHE A 178 -2.27 2.32 -20.32
CA PHE A 178 -1.12 2.97 -20.95
C PHE A 178 -0.57 2.15 -22.12
N TYR A 179 -0.30 0.86 -21.89
CA TYR A 179 0.34 -0.02 -22.88
C TYR A 179 -0.54 -0.23 -24.12
N ASN A 180 -1.87 -0.25 -23.97
CA ASN A 180 -2.79 -0.45 -25.09
C ASN A 180 -3.23 0.85 -25.77
N ASN A 181 -2.73 2.02 -25.38
CA ASN A 181 -3.20 3.31 -25.90
C ASN A 181 -2.71 3.59 -27.33
N SER A 182 -1.41 3.37 -27.60
CA SER A 182 -0.75 3.66 -28.87
C SER A 182 0.53 2.83 -29.01
N ASP A 183 1.09 2.75 -30.21
CA ASP A 183 2.38 2.07 -30.40
C ASP A 183 3.53 2.83 -29.73
N GLU A 184 3.47 4.17 -29.67
CA GLU A 184 4.43 4.99 -28.92
C GLU A 184 4.47 4.62 -27.43
N THR A 185 3.30 4.48 -26.80
CA THR A 185 3.21 4.06 -25.39
C THR A 185 3.73 2.65 -25.14
N LYS A 186 3.58 1.73 -26.12
CA LYS A 186 4.19 0.39 -26.03
C LYS A 186 5.70 0.48 -26.06
N ASP A 187 6.24 1.21 -27.03
CA ASP A 187 7.69 1.40 -27.21
C ASP A 187 8.34 2.01 -25.96
N ILE A 188 7.68 3.00 -25.33
CA ILE A 188 8.14 3.61 -24.08
C ILE A 188 8.26 2.55 -22.96
N ILE A 189 7.24 1.71 -22.79
CA ILE A 189 7.24 0.66 -21.76
C ILE A 189 8.24 -0.44 -22.08
N ASP A 190 8.30 -0.91 -23.32
CA ASP A 190 9.25 -1.94 -23.74
C ASP A 190 10.69 -1.45 -23.57
N ASN A 191 10.97 -0.19 -23.92
CA ASN A 191 12.26 0.43 -23.67
C ASN A 191 12.58 0.47 -22.16
N TYR A 192 11.64 0.94 -21.33
CA TYR A 192 11.79 0.94 -19.87
C TYR A 192 12.13 -0.46 -19.32
N ILE A 193 11.41 -1.50 -19.75
CA ILE A 193 11.68 -2.88 -19.34
C ILE A 193 13.07 -3.35 -19.82
N ARG A 194 13.44 -3.08 -21.08
CA ARG A 194 14.77 -3.40 -21.60
C ARG A 194 15.88 -2.72 -20.81
N LYS A 195 15.71 -1.46 -20.40
CA LYS A 195 16.68 -0.74 -19.56
C LYS A 195 16.83 -1.39 -18.19
N ILE A 196 15.74 -1.88 -17.58
CA ILE A 196 15.80 -2.66 -16.33
C ILE A 196 16.55 -3.99 -16.54
N GLN A 197 16.26 -4.71 -17.62
CA GLN A 197 16.92 -5.97 -17.97
C GLN A 197 18.42 -5.77 -18.19
N GLY A 198 18.81 -4.69 -18.86
CA GLY A 198 20.19 -4.29 -19.08
C GLY A 198 20.90 -3.69 -17.87
N ASN A 199 20.25 -3.64 -16.69
CA ASN A 199 20.76 -3.01 -15.46
C ASN A 199 21.25 -1.56 -15.68
N GLN A 200 20.58 -0.78 -16.52
CA GLN A 200 20.90 0.64 -16.64
C GLN A 200 20.67 1.36 -15.30
N GLU A 201 21.46 2.39 -15.04
CA GLU A 201 21.40 3.15 -13.79
C GLU A 201 20.11 3.97 -13.65
N LEU A 202 19.65 4.56 -14.76
CA LEU A 202 18.47 5.43 -14.83
C LEU A 202 17.42 4.88 -15.81
N PRO A 203 16.84 3.68 -15.55
CA PRO A 203 15.94 3.02 -16.49
C PRO A 203 14.64 3.79 -16.75
N TRP A 204 14.28 4.72 -15.86
CA TRP A 204 13.06 5.52 -15.94
C TRP A 204 13.13 6.72 -16.89
N LEU A 205 14.32 7.12 -17.36
CA LEU A 205 14.42 8.19 -18.36
C LEU A 205 13.89 7.68 -19.69
N ILE A 206 13.05 8.46 -20.38
CA ILE A 206 12.51 8.07 -21.69
C ILE A 206 13.64 8.20 -22.72
N ASN A 207 14.20 9.41 -22.85
CA ASN A 207 15.36 9.69 -23.71
C ASN A 207 16.64 9.77 -22.88
N ASN A 208 17.62 8.91 -23.18
CA ASN A 208 18.97 9.04 -22.61
C ASN A 208 19.67 10.18 -23.36
N ALA A 209 19.58 11.41 -22.88
CA ALA A 209 20.60 12.40 -23.24
C ALA A 209 21.90 11.94 -22.58
N VAL A 210 22.78 11.32 -23.36
CA VAL A 210 24.17 11.08 -22.96
C VAL A 210 24.75 12.46 -22.60
N PRO A 211 25.25 12.69 -21.37
CA PRO A 211 26.02 13.89 -21.11
C PRO A 211 27.22 13.81 -22.07
N THR A 212 27.25 14.71 -23.04
CA THR A 212 28.40 14.84 -23.92
C THR A 212 29.54 15.27 -23.02
N ASP A 213 30.55 14.42 -22.86
CA ASP A 213 31.82 14.78 -22.23
C ASP A 213 32.30 16.10 -22.85
N THR A 214 32.11 17.22 -22.15
CA THR A 214 32.92 18.41 -22.35
C THR A 214 34.31 18.07 -21.82
N LYS A 215 35.09 17.38 -22.65
CA LYS A 215 36.54 17.53 -22.64
C LYS A 215 36.83 18.95 -23.09
N GLU A 216 36.92 19.86 -22.13
CA GLU A 216 37.59 21.14 -22.34
C GLU A 216 39.04 20.85 -22.71
N LYS A 217 39.47 21.46 -23.81
CA LYS A 217 40.84 21.52 -24.31
C LYS A 217 41.66 22.50 -23.50
#